data_AF-X1VVC1-F1
#
_entry.id   AF-X1VVC1-F1
#
_cell.length_a   1.000
_cell.length_b   1.000
_cell.length_c   1.000
_cell.angle_alpha   90.00
_cell.angle_beta   90.00
_cell.angle_gamma   90.00
#
_symmetry.space_group_name_H-M   'P 1'
#
loop_
_entity.id
_entity.type
_entity.pdbx_description
1 polymer ?
#
loop_
_entity_poly.entity_id
_entity_poly.type
_entity_poly.pdbx_seq_one_letter_code
_entity_poly.pdbx_strand_id
1 'polypeptide(L)'
;ADIYNTLNIKNWSNNAFYNVYDYNDYMYSLHLPQSQYDKLGYKGVPGDDKPGVYRDDDVEFQPIEAVPDPTTLSNPSDIAIYYNYNTEQYMKTVDGQWTLVDKKTIDEIIDTKAYINMPDQTYYTFLNPRDIFFGMTISFDFR
;
A
#
# COMPACT_ATOMS: atom_id res chain seq x y z
N ALA A 1 11.84 33.73 -3.69
CA ALA A 1 12.29 32.60 -2.87
C ALA A 1 11.08 31.70 -2.74
N ASP A 2 11.05 30.66 -3.55
CA ASP A 2 9.87 29.82 -3.69
C ASP A 2 9.88 28.80 -2.56
N ILE A 3 8.86 28.87 -1.72
CA ILE A 3 8.61 27.89 -0.68
C ILE A 3 8.00 26.68 -1.37
N TYR A 4 8.80 25.66 -1.61
CA TYR A 4 8.31 24.38 -2.11
C TYR A 4 7.61 23.64 -0.97
N ASN A 5 6.31 23.37 -1.16
CA ASN A 5 5.55 22.32 -0.50
C ASN A 5 5.79 22.19 1.02
N THR A 6 5.44 23.23 1.79
CA THR A 6 5.56 23.21 3.26
C THR A 6 4.60 22.23 3.94
N LEU A 7 3.60 21.72 3.23
CA LEU A 7 2.61 20.81 3.74
C LEU A 7 2.42 19.72 2.69
N ASN A 8 3.11 18.58 2.86
CA ASN A 8 3.02 17.38 2.03
C ASN A 8 1.61 16.74 2.09
N ILE A 9 0.58 17.47 1.67
CA ILE A 9 -0.82 17.05 1.74
C ILE A 9 -1.13 16.23 0.49
N LYS A 10 -1.05 14.91 0.64
CA LYS A 10 -1.42 13.91 -0.36
C LYS A 10 -2.89 13.51 -0.12
N ASN A 11 -3.80 13.89 -1.04
CA ASN A 11 -5.23 13.53 -0.98
C ASN A 11 -5.52 12.33 -1.90
N TRP A 12 -5.90 11.19 -1.31
CA TRP A 12 -6.22 9.96 -2.05
C TRP A 12 -7.45 10.17 -2.95
N SER A 13 -7.28 9.96 -4.25
CA SER A 13 -8.34 10.04 -5.24
C SER A 13 -8.89 8.65 -5.57
N ASN A 14 -10.21 8.50 -5.51
CA ASN A 14 -10.88 7.28 -5.99
C ASN A 14 -10.73 7.06 -7.51
N ASN A 15 -10.26 8.07 -8.27
CA ASN A 15 -9.99 7.96 -9.70
C ASN A 15 -8.72 7.16 -10.05
N ALA A 16 -7.95 6.73 -9.04
CA ALA A 16 -6.72 5.97 -9.25
C ALA A 16 -6.95 4.47 -9.53
N PHE A 17 -8.14 3.96 -9.22
CA PHE A 17 -8.51 2.58 -9.51
C PHE A 17 -9.01 2.49 -10.95
N TYR A 18 -8.31 1.72 -11.80
CA TYR A 18 -8.69 1.50 -13.19
C TYR A 18 -9.95 0.62 -13.27
N ASN A 19 -10.17 -0.25 -12.28
CA ASN A 19 -11.40 -1.05 -12.14
C ASN A 19 -11.71 -1.43 -10.66
N VAL A 20 -12.81 -2.15 -10.44
CA VAL A 20 -13.22 -2.68 -9.12
C VAL A 20 -12.19 -3.67 -8.53
N TYR A 21 -11.41 -4.36 -9.37
CA TYR A 21 -10.40 -5.31 -8.91
C TYR A 21 -9.24 -4.58 -8.21
N ASP A 22 -8.77 -3.45 -8.75
CA ASP A 22 -7.69 -2.68 -8.12
C ASP A 22 -8.09 -2.14 -6.73
N TYR A 23 -9.36 -1.75 -6.56
CA TYR A 23 -9.89 -1.34 -5.26
C TYR A 23 -9.94 -2.51 -4.28
N ASN A 24 -10.40 -3.67 -4.74
CA ASN A 24 -10.46 -4.86 -3.90
C ASN A 24 -9.05 -5.31 -3.50
N ASP A 25 -8.11 -5.36 -4.45
CA ASP A 25 -6.73 -5.74 -4.20
C ASP A 25 -6.07 -4.81 -3.19
N TYR A 26 -6.31 -3.50 -3.31
CA TYR A 26 -5.93 -2.52 -2.30
C TYR A 26 -6.53 -2.84 -0.93
N MET A 27 -7.86 -2.98 -0.86
CA MET A 27 -8.56 -3.19 0.41
C MET A 27 -8.18 -4.50 1.10
N TYR A 28 -7.93 -5.57 0.33
CA TYR A 28 -7.48 -6.86 0.85
C TYR A 28 -6.00 -6.87 1.25
N SER A 29 -5.19 -5.96 0.69
CA SER A 29 -3.79 -5.81 1.09
C SER A 29 -3.61 -5.11 2.44
N LEU A 30 -4.60 -4.39 2.94
CA LEU A 30 -4.49 -3.66 4.20
C LEU A 30 -4.35 -4.61 5.40
N HIS A 31 -3.40 -4.30 6.28
CA HIS A 31 -3.21 -4.98 7.56
C HIS A 31 -4.12 -4.35 8.62
N LEU A 32 -5.37 -4.81 8.68
CA LEU A 32 -6.41 -4.25 9.53
C LEU A 32 -6.24 -4.68 11.00
N PRO A 33 -6.83 -3.93 11.95
CA PRO A 33 -6.95 -4.42 13.33
C PRO A 33 -7.67 -5.76 13.37
N GLN A 34 -7.23 -6.69 14.24
CA GLN A 34 -7.84 -8.01 14.38
C GLN A 34 -9.37 -7.96 14.52
N SER A 35 -9.88 -6.99 15.28
CA SER A 35 -11.32 -6.78 15.47
C SER A 35 -12.10 -6.48 14.18
N GLN A 36 -11.45 -6.00 13.12
CA GLN A 36 -12.07 -5.81 11.81
C GLN A 36 -12.13 -7.12 11.04
N TYR A 37 -11.06 -7.91 11.05
CA TYR A 37 -11.08 -9.26 10.46
C TYR A 37 -12.15 -10.14 11.10
N ASP A 38 -12.30 -10.08 12.43
CA ASP A 38 -13.34 -10.81 13.15
C ASP A 38 -14.76 -10.42 12.72
N LYS A 39 -14.99 -9.14 12.40
CA LYS A 39 -16.28 -8.64 11.87
C LYS A 39 -16.52 -9.03 10.42
N LEU A 40 -15.47 -9.04 9.61
CA LEU A 40 -15.55 -9.33 8.17
C LEU A 40 -15.60 -10.84 7.89
N GLY A 41 -15.20 -11.68 8.85
CA GLY A 41 -15.30 -13.14 8.74
C GLY A 41 -14.19 -13.78 7.89
N TYR A 42 -13.11 -13.08 7.62
CA TYR A 42 -11.91 -13.61 6.96
C TYR A 42 -10.65 -13.34 7.79
N LYS A 43 -9.54 -14.00 7.45
CA LYS A 43 -8.25 -13.84 8.13
C LYS A 43 -7.30 -13.00 7.28
N GLY A 44 -6.53 -12.15 7.94
CA GLY A 44 -5.48 -11.33 7.34
C GLY A 44 -4.32 -11.17 8.30
N VAL A 45 -3.36 -10.32 7.94
CA VAL A 45 -2.24 -9.95 8.81
C VAL A 45 -2.71 -8.84 9.75
N PRO A 46 -2.73 -9.04 11.07
CA PRO A 46 -3.17 -8.00 11.99
C PRO A 46 -2.25 -6.78 11.96
N GLY A 47 -2.83 -5.58 11.89
CA GLY A 47 -2.11 -4.32 11.93
C GLY A 47 -3.01 -3.16 12.38
N ASP A 48 -2.63 -1.94 12.04
CA ASP A 48 -3.37 -0.71 12.36
C ASP A 48 -3.73 0.12 11.13
N ASP A 49 -3.64 -0.49 9.94
CA ASP A 49 -3.93 0.19 8.68
C ASP A 49 -5.38 0.68 8.61
N LYS A 50 -5.55 1.75 7.84
CA LYS A 50 -6.83 2.36 7.52
C LYS A 50 -6.89 2.62 6.02
N PRO A 51 -8.07 2.50 5.39
CA PRO A 51 -8.25 2.96 4.01
C PRO A 51 -7.73 4.39 3.87
N GLY A 52 -6.86 4.61 2.89
CA GLY A 52 -6.08 5.85 2.75
C GLY A 52 -4.58 5.71 3.04
N VAL A 53 -4.10 4.60 3.62
CA VAL A 53 -2.65 4.32 3.70
C VAL A 53 -2.14 3.63 2.44
N TYR A 54 -0.94 4.00 2.00
CA TYR A 54 -0.34 3.54 0.74
C TYR A 54 1.11 3.12 0.98
N ARG A 55 1.61 2.28 0.08
CA ARG A 55 3.03 1.90 0.01
C ARG A 55 3.88 3.13 -0.26
N ASP A 56 5.03 3.23 0.40
CA ASP A 56 5.95 4.35 0.20
C ASP A 56 6.36 4.51 -1.28
N ASP A 57 6.69 5.75 -1.67
CA ASP A 57 7.17 6.03 -3.02
C ASP A 57 8.48 5.25 -3.27
N ASP A 58 8.69 4.76 -4.50
CA ASP A 58 9.88 4.00 -4.93
C ASP A 58 10.13 2.63 -4.24
N VAL A 59 9.14 2.07 -3.51
CA VAL A 59 9.38 0.88 -2.65
C VAL A 59 9.19 -0.52 -3.25
N GLU A 60 8.83 -0.78 -4.50
CA GLU A 60 8.48 -2.16 -4.97
C GLU A 60 7.39 -2.91 -4.14
N PHE A 61 6.49 -3.58 -4.86
CA PHE A 61 5.40 -4.31 -4.22
C PHE A 61 5.86 -5.69 -3.74
N GLN A 62 5.61 -5.98 -2.46
CA GLN A 62 5.99 -7.24 -1.80
C GLN A 62 4.74 -7.85 -1.14
N PRO A 63 3.99 -8.73 -1.83
CA PRO A 63 2.72 -9.24 -1.32
C PRO A 63 2.92 -10.08 -0.06
N ILE A 64 1.99 -9.93 0.88
CA ILE A 64 1.85 -10.79 2.06
C ILE A 64 0.47 -11.45 2.05
N GLU A 65 0.43 -12.78 2.09
CA GLU A 65 -0.80 -13.58 2.06
C GLU A 65 -1.01 -14.31 3.39
N ALA A 66 -2.16 -14.13 4.02
CA ALA A 66 -2.50 -14.82 5.27
C ALA A 66 -3.10 -16.22 4.98
N VAL A 67 -2.45 -17.27 5.47
CA VAL A 67 -2.82 -18.67 5.26
C VAL A 67 -2.76 -19.49 6.56
N PRO A 68 -3.51 -20.59 6.70
CA PRO A 68 -3.44 -21.43 7.89
C PRO A 68 -2.12 -22.21 8.00
N ASP A 69 -1.60 -22.64 6.85
CA ASP A 69 -0.35 -23.39 6.73
C ASP A 69 0.20 -23.23 5.30
N PRO A 70 1.30 -22.47 5.11
CA PRO A 70 1.92 -22.29 3.80
C PRO A 70 2.34 -23.61 3.14
N THR A 71 2.70 -24.62 3.92
CA THR A 71 3.23 -25.90 3.40
C THR A 71 2.19 -26.74 2.65
N THR A 72 0.91 -26.38 2.78
CA THR A 72 -0.21 -27.06 2.12
C THR A 72 -0.53 -26.48 0.74
N LEU A 73 0.12 -25.38 0.34
CA LEU A 73 -0.12 -24.72 -0.94
C LEU A 73 0.46 -25.56 -2.10
N SER A 74 -0.36 -25.80 -3.12
CA SER A 74 0.03 -26.58 -4.30
C SER A 74 0.90 -25.80 -5.28
N ASN A 75 0.64 -24.51 -5.43
CA ASN A 75 1.37 -23.60 -6.32
C ASN A 75 1.62 -22.26 -5.60
N PRO A 76 2.54 -22.22 -4.62
CA PRO A 76 2.91 -20.97 -3.97
C PRO A 76 3.58 -20.03 -4.97
N SER A 77 3.37 -18.72 -4.78
CA SER A 77 4.03 -17.66 -5.53
C SER A 77 5.49 -17.53 -5.10
N ASP A 78 6.40 -17.35 -6.05
CA ASP A 78 7.83 -17.15 -5.78
C ASP A 78 8.14 -15.76 -5.20
N ILE A 79 7.19 -14.81 -5.32
CA ILE A 79 7.35 -13.45 -4.79
C ILE A 79 6.60 -13.24 -3.48
N ALA A 80 5.57 -14.04 -3.15
CA ALA A 80 4.74 -13.78 -1.98
C ALA A 80 5.40 -14.24 -0.68
N ILE A 81 5.18 -13.46 0.37
CA ILE A 81 5.44 -13.88 1.74
C ILE A 81 4.13 -14.40 2.32
N TYR A 82 4.17 -15.56 2.94
CA TYR A 82 3.02 -16.20 3.54
C TYR A 82 3.04 -16.01 5.05
N TYR A 83 2.03 -15.32 5.58
CA TYR A 83 1.79 -15.19 7.01
C TYR A 83 0.93 -16.37 7.49
N ASN A 84 1.51 -17.24 8.31
CA ASN A 84 0.77 -18.30 8.98
C ASN A 84 -0.02 -17.71 10.15
N TYR A 85 -1.33 -17.56 10.00
CA TYR A 85 -2.17 -16.95 11.05
C TYR A 85 -2.41 -17.84 12.28
N ASN A 86 -1.96 -19.11 12.26
CA ASN A 86 -2.00 -19.99 13.43
C ASN A 86 -0.71 -19.91 14.26
N THR A 87 0.44 -19.65 13.63
CA THR A 87 1.76 -19.58 14.30
C THR A 87 2.37 -18.19 14.34
N GLU A 88 1.76 -17.23 13.65
CA GLU A 88 2.22 -15.85 13.47
C GLU A 88 3.59 -15.74 12.76
N GLN A 89 3.97 -16.76 12.00
CA GLN A 89 5.24 -16.83 11.29
C GLN A 89 5.12 -16.37 9.84
N TYR A 90 6.15 -15.70 9.35
CA TYR A 90 6.28 -15.31 7.95
C TYR A 90 7.21 -16.28 7.24
N MET A 91 6.75 -16.84 6.13
CA MET A 91 7.47 -17.86 5.35
C MET A 91 7.47 -17.50 3.88
N LYS A 92 8.55 -17.85 3.17
CA LYS A 92 8.61 -17.77 1.70
C LYS A 92 9.27 -19.01 1.13
N THR A 93 9.06 -19.26 -0.16
CA THR A 93 9.79 -20.29 -0.88
C THR A 93 11.15 -19.73 -1.33
N VAL A 94 12.22 -20.46 -1.05
CA VAL A 94 13.56 -20.21 -1.60
C VAL A 94 14.03 -21.52 -2.22
N ASP A 95 14.26 -21.54 -3.53
CA ASP A 95 14.60 -22.76 -4.28
C ASP A 95 13.61 -23.92 -4.04
N GLY A 96 12.32 -23.59 -3.94
CA GLY A 96 11.25 -24.55 -3.67
C GLY A 96 11.19 -25.09 -2.23
N GLN A 97 11.97 -24.52 -1.31
CA GLN A 97 11.95 -24.88 0.12
C GLN A 97 11.36 -23.75 0.96
N TRP A 98 10.49 -24.12 1.90
CA TRP A 98 9.90 -23.18 2.85
C TRP A 98 10.95 -22.68 3.84
N THR A 99 11.14 -21.37 3.87
CA THR A 99 12.12 -20.69 4.73
C THR A 99 11.43 -19.59 5.53
N LEU A 100 11.76 -19.47 6.81
CA LEU A 100 11.31 -18.35 7.65
C LEU A 100 11.93 -17.05 7.14
N VAL A 101 11.10 -16.02 7.01
CA VAL A 101 11.58 -14.67 6.71
C VAL A 101 12.10 -14.07 8.01
N ASP A 102 13.27 -13.42 7.95
CA ASP A 102 13.85 -12.81 9.12
C ASP A 102 13.02 -11.60 9.58
N LYS A 103 13.03 -11.36 10.90
CA LYS A 103 12.24 -10.29 11.51
C LYS A 103 12.60 -8.92 10.92
N LYS A 104 13.88 -8.68 10.63
CA LYS A 104 14.34 -7.38 10.14
C LYS A 104 13.72 -7.07 8.78
N THR A 105 13.73 -8.02 7.85
CA THR A 105 13.08 -7.88 6.55
C THR A 105 11.56 -7.70 6.69
N ILE A 106 10.90 -8.43 7.58
CA ILE A 106 9.47 -8.20 7.85
C ILE A 106 9.20 -6.80 8.41
N ASP A 107 10.02 -6.33 9.35
CA ASP A 107 9.88 -4.99 9.91
C ASP A 107 10.06 -3.91 8.84
N GLU A 108 11.05 -4.05 7.95
CA GLU A 108 11.28 -3.13 6.82
C GLU A 108 10.10 -3.11 5.84
N ILE A 109 9.53 -4.28 5.51
CA ILE A 109 8.34 -4.40 4.66
C ILE A 109 7.11 -3.76 5.33
N ILE A 110 6.95 -3.95 6.64
CA ILE A 110 5.82 -3.39 7.39
C ILE A 110 5.92 -1.87 7.47
N ASP A 111 7.11 -1.34 7.78
CA ASP A 111 7.39 0.09 7.92
C ASP A 111 7.15 0.85 6.61
N THR A 112 7.69 0.33 5.51
CA THR A 112 7.54 0.91 4.15
C THR A 112 6.19 0.61 3.49
N LYS A 113 5.36 -0.20 4.14
CA LYS A 113 4.07 -0.67 3.63
C LYS A 113 4.17 -1.34 2.25
N ALA A 114 5.27 -2.06 2.00
CA ALA A 114 5.54 -2.69 0.70
C ALA A 114 4.46 -3.70 0.27
N TYR A 115 3.69 -4.22 1.22
CA TYR A 115 2.58 -5.14 1.02
C TYR A 115 1.29 -4.50 0.51
N ILE A 116 1.17 -3.17 0.50
CA ILE A 116 -0.04 -2.49 0.03
C ILE A 116 -0.06 -2.49 -1.50
N ASN A 117 -1.07 -3.14 -2.07
CA ASN A 117 -1.28 -3.18 -3.51
C ASN A 117 -1.99 -1.89 -3.96
N MET A 118 -1.23 -0.94 -4.47
CA MET A 118 -1.73 0.33 -4.99
C MET A 118 -1.60 0.37 -6.52
N PRO A 119 -2.51 1.05 -7.23
CA PRO A 119 -2.41 1.19 -8.68
C PRO A 119 -1.11 1.92 -9.07
N ASP A 120 -0.42 1.41 -10.09
CA ASP A 120 0.89 1.88 -10.58
C ASP A 120 0.91 3.37 -11.01
N GLN A 121 -0.26 3.97 -11.24
CA GLN A 121 -0.41 5.37 -11.65
C GLN A 121 -0.56 6.32 -10.46
N THR A 122 0.52 6.51 -9.70
CA THR A 122 0.60 7.44 -8.55
C THR A 122 0.16 8.88 -8.84
N TYR A 123 0.27 9.34 -10.10
CA TYR A 123 -0.14 10.69 -10.52
C TYR A 123 -1.66 10.92 -10.51
N TYR A 124 -2.47 9.85 -10.52
CA TYR A 124 -3.91 9.94 -10.29
C TYR A 124 -4.30 9.60 -8.85
N THR A 125 -3.46 8.89 -8.11
CA THR A 125 -3.66 8.54 -6.68
C THR A 125 -3.73 9.78 -5.80
N PHE A 126 -2.93 10.80 -6.11
CA PHE A 126 -3.00 12.08 -5.42
C PHE A 126 -3.41 13.17 -6.39
N LEU A 127 -4.57 13.80 -6.15
CA LEU A 127 -4.85 15.08 -6.79
C LEU A 127 -3.78 16.06 -6.31
N ASN A 128 -2.80 16.33 -7.15
CA ASN A 128 -1.87 17.43 -6.98
C ASN A 128 -2.53 18.64 -7.66
N PRO A 129 -3.18 19.58 -6.95
CA PRO A 129 -3.74 20.77 -7.56
C PRO A 129 -2.60 21.71 -8.00
N ARG A 130 -1.83 21.30 -9.01
CA ARG A 130 -1.01 22.20 -9.79
C ARG A 130 -1.93 22.86 -10.79
N ASP A 131 -2.43 24.02 -10.40
CA ASP A 131 -2.56 25.22 -11.23
C ASP A 131 -3.20 26.35 -10.39
N ILE A 132 -2.38 27.10 -9.67
CA ILE A 132 -2.79 28.40 -9.12
C ILE A 132 -2.36 29.47 -10.12
N PHE A 133 -3.30 29.95 -10.92
CA PHE A 133 -3.07 31.06 -11.83
C PHE A 133 -3.05 32.38 -11.05
N PHE A 134 -1.87 32.99 -10.89
CA PHE A 134 -1.75 34.37 -10.44
C PHE A 134 -1.71 35.30 -11.66
N GLY A 135 -2.85 35.93 -11.97
CA GLY A 135 -2.90 37.03 -12.95
C GLY A 135 -2.65 38.37 -12.27
N MET A 136 -1.63 39.11 -12.72
CA MET A 136 -1.47 40.53 -12.39
C MET A 136 -1.85 41.37 -13.60
N THR A 137 -2.87 42.21 -13.46
CA THR A 137 -3.22 43.23 -14.47
C THR A 137 -2.53 44.53 -14.11
N ILE A 138 -1.61 44.99 -14.96
CA ILE A 138 -1.04 46.34 -14.87
C ILE A 138 -1.71 47.19 -15.94
N SER A 139 -2.46 48.20 -15.50
CA SER A 139 -3.08 49.21 -16.38
C SER A 139 -2.32 50.53 -16.26
N PHE A 140 -1.97 51.13 -17.40
CA PHE A 140 -1.39 52.47 -17.47
C PHE A 140 -2.39 53.41 -18.13
N ASP A 141 -2.66 54.54 -17.48
CA ASP A 141 -3.42 55.64 -18.05
C ASP A 141 -2.42 56.73 -18.49
N PHE A 142 -2.33 56.96 -19.80
CA PHE A 142 -1.56 58.07 -20.35
C PHE A 142 -2.56 59.18 -20.68
N ARG A 143 -2.47 60.27 -19.91
CA ARG A 143 -3.10 61.55 -20.24
C ARG A 143 -2.53 62.16 -21.50
#